data_AF-A0A518WR34-F1
#
_entry.id   AF-A0A518WR34-F1
#
_cell.length_a   1.000
_cell.length_b   1.000
_cell.length_c   1.000
_cell.angle_alpha   90.00
_cell.angle_beta   90.00
_cell.angle_gamma   90.00
#
_symmetry.space_group_name_H-M   'P 1'
#
loop_
_entity.id
_entity.type
_entity.pdbx_description
1 polymer ?
#
loop_
_entity_poly.entity_id
_entity_poly.type
_entity_poly.pdbx_seq_one_letter_code
_entity_poly.pdbx_strand_id
1 'polypeptide(L)'
;MLAAVGALVVFGGIAAVTQISSAGDKPRQQTRNVSSACVAPSPGATSPSGRGSTTQTWQNGRWVRNHWGDGQMSVAECQAVKAGNAPVTTLASTVACPEVTPRLPQIPAQAKAEVDRELALLKTQIDDANKRLAAEGRNGQAFINNAILGPLADKRRSALNRIATAIGRFAQRPQGLEQLAGCQVAANNGGNNGGQNGNNGGQNNNGGNNGNNGGQNGNNGGQNNNGGNNGNNGNALGVLAKDCANSRLQPHDGFQNGNRCVSTAFGEVGAAANNPSLLITQFPNQVQRNQAFTLKVSTRNLVRDRFLAAGQGGYYLESSVLNGQGLTRGHFHTACRMLQNTNQAPSNPQDVPAFFVATEDGKGGNQADDVTIQIPGLPQSGTAQCAVWAGDGSHRVPMMERANQTPAFDVVRIRVN
;
A
#
# COMPACT_ATOMS: atom_id res chain seq x y z
N MET A 1 54.75 -74.24 7.85
CA MET A 1 55.59 -73.40 6.96
C MET A 1 54.66 -72.51 6.15
N LEU A 2 55.04 -71.24 5.98
CA LEU A 2 54.27 -70.14 5.39
C LEU A 2 53.88 -70.36 3.91
N ALA A 3 52.71 -69.84 3.51
CA ALA A 3 52.39 -69.05 2.29
C ALA A 3 50.85 -68.99 2.14
N ALA A 4 50.12 -67.89 2.36
CA ALA A 4 50.03 -66.60 1.67
C ALA A 4 49.16 -66.60 0.39
N VAL A 5 48.37 -65.51 0.26
CA VAL A 5 47.60 -64.98 -0.89
C VAL A 5 46.17 -65.54 -1.05
N GLY A 6 45.09 -64.75 -1.08
CA GLY A 6 44.87 -63.31 -1.00
C GLY A 6 43.35 -63.03 -0.91
N ALA A 7 42.95 -62.05 -0.11
CA ALA A 7 41.56 -61.64 0.06
C ALA A 7 41.23 -60.49 -0.91
N LEU A 8 40.12 -60.61 -1.63
CA LEU A 8 39.58 -59.58 -2.51
C LEU A 8 38.25 -59.10 -1.91
N VAL A 9 38.27 -57.91 -1.31
CA VAL A 9 37.09 -57.23 -0.75
C VAL A 9 36.60 -56.22 -1.78
N VAL A 10 35.33 -56.33 -2.18
CA VAL A 10 34.64 -55.33 -3.01
C VAL A 10 33.82 -54.42 -2.09
N PHE A 11 34.30 -53.19 -1.91
CA PHE A 11 33.53 -52.09 -1.32
C PHE A 11 32.78 -51.35 -2.44
N GLY A 12 31.45 -51.35 -2.38
CA GLY A 12 30.59 -50.49 -3.20
C GLY A 12 30.47 -49.11 -2.55
N GLY A 13 30.96 -48.09 -3.24
CA GLY A 13 31.18 -46.74 -2.71
C GLY A 13 29.92 -45.91 -2.51
N ILE A 14 29.94 -45.14 -1.42
CA ILE A 14 29.08 -43.99 -1.13
C ILE A 14 29.47 -42.87 -2.10
N ALA A 15 28.53 -42.44 -2.95
CA ALA A 15 28.69 -41.23 -3.76
C ALA A 15 28.54 -40.00 -2.86
N ALA A 16 29.67 -39.44 -2.42
CA ALA A 16 29.72 -38.10 -1.86
C ALA A 16 29.51 -37.08 -3.00
N VAL A 17 28.37 -36.40 -2.99
CA VAL A 17 28.14 -35.23 -3.86
C VAL A 17 28.91 -34.06 -3.26
N THR A 18 30.13 -33.84 -3.74
CA THR A 18 30.87 -32.60 -3.52
C THR A 18 30.24 -31.50 -4.37
N GLN A 19 29.42 -30.63 -3.74
CA GLN A 19 29.05 -29.37 -4.37
C GLN A 19 30.28 -28.45 -4.39
N ILE A 20 30.96 -28.41 -5.52
CA ILE A 20 31.83 -27.31 -5.90
C ILE A 20 30.90 -26.24 -6.50
N SER A 21 30.54 -25.23 -5.71
CA SER A 21 29.97 -23.98 -6.24
C SER A 21 30.96 -22.86 -6.00
N SER A 22 31.64 -22.49 -7.09
CA SER A 22 32.51 -21.32 -7.18
C SER A 22 31.68 -20.05 -7.03
N ALA A 23 31.49 -19.57 -5.80
CA ALA A 23 30.94 -18.24 -5.53
C ALA A 23 32.08 -17.20 -5.53
N GLY A 24 32.57 -16.89 -6.71
CA GLY A 24 33.46 -15.76 -6.96
C GLY A 24 32.76 -14.72 -7.80
N ASP A 25 31.81 -13.97 -7.23
CA ASP A 25 31.29 -12.77 -7.87
C ASP A 25 31.17 -11.62 -6.86
N LYS A 26 31.90 -10.56 -7.15
CA LYS A 26 31.93 -9.30 -6.40
C LYS A 26 30.53 -8.69 -6.36
N PRO A 27 30.07 -8.12 -5.24
CA PRO A 27 28.78 -7.45 -5.20
C PRO A 27 28.85 -6.16 -6.01
N ARG A 28 28.43 -6.24 -7.27
CA ARG A 28 28.14 -5.05 -8.08
C ARG A 28 26.91 -4.41 -7.46
N GLN A 29 27.07 -3.30 -6.75
CA GLN A 29 25.96 -2.41 -6.40
C GLN A 29 25.38 -1.83 -7.70
N GLN A 30 24.57 -2.62 -8.40
CA GLN A 30 23.66 -2.08 -9.39
C GLN A 30 22.50 -1.49 -8.62
N THR A 31 22.50 -0.17 -8.46
CA THR A 31 21.26 0.59 -8.20
C THR A 31 20.28 0.22 -9.31
N ARG A 32 19.28 -0.59 -8.94
CA ARG A 32 18.30 -1.14 -9.89
C ARG A 32 17.27 -0.06 -10.19
N ASN A 33 17.20 0.34 -11.46
CA ASN A 33 16.30 1.39 -11.91
C ASN A 33 14.86 0.86 -12.01
N VAL A 34 13.92 1.62 -11.45
CA VAL A 34 12.51 1.60 -11.85
C VAL A 34 12.46 1.84 -13.36
N SER A 35 11.56 1.18 -14.10
CA SER A 35 11.48 1.35 -15.56
C SER A 35 11.47 2.84 -15.93
N SER A 36 12.45 3.26 -16.70
CA SER A 36 12.57 4.63 -17.20
C SER A 36 11.63 4.91 -18.37
N ALA A 37 10.87 3.92 -18.85
CA ALA A 37 9.88 4.09 -19.91
C ALA A 37 8.49 4.43 -19.34
N CYS A 38 7.77 5.32 -20.01
CA CYS A 38 6.35 5.54 -19.75
C CYS A 38 5.55 4.62 -20.67
N VAL A 39 4.92 3.60 -20.11
CA VAL A 39 4.16 2.59 -20.86
C VAL A 39 2.67 2.77 -20.62
N ALA A 40 1.86 2.36 -21.60
CA ALA A 40 0.41 2.38 -21.44
C ALA A 40 0.00 1.44 -20.29
N PRO A 41 -0.80 1.93 -19.33
CA PRO A 41 -1.29 1.09 -18.25
C PRO A 41 -2.33 0.10 -18.77
N SER A 42 -2.49 -1.04 -18.08
CA SER A 42 -3.54 -2.01 -18.39
C SER A 42 -4.93 -1.33 -18.43
N PRO A 43 -5.83 -1.77 -19.33
CA PRO A 43 -7.18 -1.21 -19.41
C PRO A 43 -7.87 -1.15 -18.04
N GLY A 44 -8.39 0.02 -17.67
CA GLY A 44 -9.08 0.27 -16.41
C GLY A 44 -8.18 0.50 -15.19
N ALA A 45 -6.85 0.49 -15.31
CA ALA A 45 -5.94 0.73 -14.20
C ALA A 45 -5.83 2.22 -13.78
N THR A 46 -6.10 3.15 -14.69
CA THR A 46 -6.11 4.60 -14.41
C THR A 46 -7.46 5.10 -13.89
N SER A 47 -7.45 6.30 -13.30
CA SER A 47 -8.66 6.94 -12.77
C SER A 47 -9.69 7.20 -13.88
N PRO A 48 -10.98 6.81 -13.70
CA PRO A 48 -12.03 7.06 -14.69
C PRO A 48 -12.27 8.54 -15.00
N SER A 49 -11.92 9.44 -14.07
CA SER A 49 -12.07 10.88 -14.26
C SER A 49 -11.02 11.49 -15.21
N GLY A 50 -10.00 10.71 -15.60
CA GLY A 50 -8.84 11.20 -16.34
C GLY A 50 -8.00 12.22 -15.57
N ARG A 51 -8.27 12.41 -14.26
CA ARG A 51 -7.58 13.34 -13.38
C ARG A 51 -6.99 12.59 -12.19
N GLY A 52 -5.66 12.64 -12.07
CA GLY A 52 -4.91 12.37 -10.84
C GLY A 52 -5.16 11.01 -10.22
N SER A 53 -4.20 10.09 -10.34
CA SER A 53 -4.23 8.79 -9.66
C SER A 53 -4.07 8.87 -8.14
N THR A 54 -3.97 10.07 -7.57
CA THR A 54 -3.70 10.28 -6.14
C THR A 54 -4.64 11.32 -5.56
N THR A 55 -5.34 10.98 -4.49
CA THR A 55 -6.13 11.91 -3.67
C THR A 55 -5.55 12.00 -2.27
N GLN A 56 -5.84 13.10 -1.56
CA GLN A 56 -5.48 13.25 -0.15
C GLN A 56 -6.69 13.73 0.65
N THR A 57 -6.82 13.21 1.86
CA THR A 57 -7.88 13.55 2.81
C THR A 57 -7.26 13.82 4.17
N TRP A 58 -7.61 14.93 4.83
CA TRP A 58 -7.17 15.21 6.20
C TRP A 58 -7.99 14.36 7.18
N GLN A 59 -7.32 13.45 7.88
CA GLN A 59 -7.95 12.53 8.83
C GLN A 59 -7.09 12.45 10.09
N ASN A 60 -7.71 12.59 11.26
CA ASN A 60 -7.06 12.42 12.57
C ASN A 60 -5.76 13.22 12.72
N GLY A 61 -5.75 14.49 12.28
CA GLY A 61 -4.58 15.37 12.39
C GLY A 61 -3.45 15.06 11.41
N ARG A 62 -3.67 14.21 10.38
CA ARG A 62 -2.67 13.94 9.34
C ARG A 62 -3.29 13.91 7.94
N TRP A 63 -2.46 14.15 6.92
CA TRP A 63 -2.83 13.87 5.53
C TRP A 63 -2.77 12.36 5.25
N VAL A 64 -3.90 11.79 4.82
CA VAL A 64 -4.00 10.42 4.31
C VAL A 64 -4.03 10.49 2.79
N ARG A 65 -3.06 9.83 2.15
CA ARG A 65 -2.95 9.74 0.69
C ARG A 65 -3.56 8.44 0.21
N ASN A 66 -4.42 8.52 -0.79
CA ASN A 66 -5.04 7.37 -1.43
C ASN A 66 -4.66 7.37 -2.90
N HIS A 67 -4.33 6.20 -3.42
CA HIS A 67 -3.92 6.04 -4.80
C HIS A 67 -4.93 5.18 -5.55
N TRP A 68 -5.54 5.73 -6.60
CA TRP A 68 -6.32 4.93 -7.53
C TRP A 68 -5.40 4.00 -8.31
N GLY A 69 -5.76 2.72 -8.38
CA GLY A 69 -4.96 1.72 -9.09
C GLY A 69 -3.55 1.59 -8.54
N ASP A 70 -3.28 1.83 -7.25
CA ASP A 70 -1.93 1.90 -6.69
C ASP A 70 -1.01 2.94 -7.36
N GLY A 71 -1.62 4.01 -7.87
CA GLY A 71 -0.90 5.17 -8.38
C GLY A 71 -0.58 5.06 -9.86
N GLN A 72 -1.23 4.13 -10.58
CA GLN A 72 -1.11 3.97 -12.03
C GLN A 72 -1.39 5.29 -12.75
N MET A 73 -0.48 5.65 -13.65
CA MET A 73 -0.52 6.90 -14.40
C MET A 73 -0.70 6.59 -15.89
N SER A 74 -1.33 7.51 -16.60
CA SER A 74 -1.27 7.55 -18.06
C SER A 74 0.18 7.80 -18.53
N VAL A 75 0.45 7.50 -19.80
CA VAL A 75 1.75 7.79 -20.43
C VAL A 75 2.07 9.29 -20.34
N ALA A 76 1.08 10.15 -20.59
CA ALA A 76 1.24 11.61 -20.52
C ALA A 76 1.58 12.10 -19.10
N GLU A 77 0.90 11.57 -18.08
CA GLU A 77 1.21 11.89 -16.67
C GLU A 77 2.62 11.43 -16.29
N CYS A 78 3.01 10.21 -16.67
CA CYS A 78 4.35 9.71 -16.44
C CYS A 78 5.43 10.58 -17.14
N GLN A 79 5.18 11.01 -18.38
CA GLN A 79 6.08 11.88 -19.13
C GLN A 79 6.19 13.26 -18.47
N ALA A 80 5.08 13.83 -18.00
CA ALA A 80 5.08 15.11 -17.28
C ALA A 80 5.88 15.03 -15.97
N VAL A 81 5.73 13.93 -15.22
CA VAL A 81 6.53 13.66 -14.01
C VAL A 81 8.02 13.57 -14.33
N LYS A 82 8.40 12.85 -15.40
CA LYS A 82 9.80 12.74 -15.81
C LYS A 82 10.39 14.06 -16.31
N ALA A 83 9.58 14.90 -16.96
CA ALA A 83 10.00 16.20 -17.44
C ALA A 83 10.13 17.26 -16.33
N GLY A 84 9.81 16.92 -15.07
CA GLY A 84 9.75 17.91 -13.97
C GLY A 84 8.62 18.94 -14.12
N ASN A 85 7.76 18.76 -15.12
CA ASN A 85 6.64 19.64 -15.46
C ASN A 85 5.33 19.20 -14.81
N ALA A 86 5.40 18.29 -13.84
CA ALA A 86 4.24 17.72 -13.18
C ALA A 86 3.42 18.87 -12.55
N PRO A 87 2.22 19.19 -13.07
CA PRO A 87 1.43 20.27 -12.50
C PRO A 87 1.14 19.97 -11.04
N VAL A 88 0.91 21.03 -10.25
CA VAL A 88 0.47 20.98 -8.84
C VAL A 88 -0.78 20.09 -8.64
N THR A 89 -1.43 19.64 -9.72
CA THR A 89 -2.57 18.71 -9.76
C THR A 89 -2.20 17.22 -9.87
N THR A 90 -0.95 16.84 -10.21
CA THR A 90 -0.49 15.43 -10.21
C THR A 90 0.05 14.98 -8.85
N LEU A 91 0.29 15.93 -7.94
CA LEU A 91 0.57 15.69 -6.53
C LEU A 91 -0.57 16.34 -5.78
N ALA A 92 -1.44 15.55 -5.13
CA ALA A 92 -2.59 16.06 -4.40
C ALA A 92 -2.18 17.25 -3.52
N SER A 93 -2.59 18.45 -3.96
CA SER A 93 -2.29 19.72 -3.33
C SER A 93 -3.53 20.16 -2.61
N THR A 94 -3.41 20.31 -1.30
CA THR A 94 -4.51 20.68 -0.42
C THR A 94 -4.15 21.92 0.37
N VAL A 95 -5.17 22.66 0.76
CA VAL A 95 -5.04 23.81 1.64
C VAL A 95 -4.77 23.32 3.05
N ALA A 96 -3.65 23.75 3.62
CA ALA A 96 -3.26 23.52 5.00
C ALA A 96 -3.29 24.85 5.77
N CYS A 97 -3.95 24.85 6.92
CA CYS A 97 -4.06 26.02 7.79
C CYS A 97 -3.58 25.67 9.21
N PRO A 98 -3.01 26.61 9.95
CA PRO A 98 -2.67 26.40 11.36
C PRO A 98 -3.87 25.96 12.21
N GLU A 99 -3.63 25.00 13.09
CA GLU A 99 -4.63 24.50 14.05
C GLU A 99 -4.96 25.58 15.10
N VAL A 100 -6.24 25.70 15.43
CA VAL A 100 -6.76 26.76 16.30
C VAL A 100 -6.97 26.25 17.72
N THR A 101 -7.55 25.06 17.87
CA THR A 101 -7.90 24.47 19.17
C THR A 101 -6.75 24.46 20.19
N PRO A 102 -5.49 24.10 19.82
CA PRO A 102 -4.37 24.10 20.77
C PRO A 102 -3.94 25.49 21.26
N ARG A 103 -4.41 26.56 20.61
CA ARG A 103 -4.09 27.96 20.94
C ARG A 103 -5.22 28.65 21.73
N LEU A 104 -6.33 27.96 21.96
CA LEU A 104 -7.45 28.50 22.73
C LEU A 104 -7.23 28.26 24.25
N PRO A 105 -7.47 29.26 25.11
CA PRO A 105 -7.52 29.06 26.55
C PRO A 105 -8.78 28.26 26.94
N GLN A 106 -8.97 27.99 28.23
CA GLN A 106 -10.23 27.39 28.69
C GLN A 106 -11.43 28.23 28.24
N ILE A 107 -12.35 27.60 27.53
CA ILE A 107 -13.52 28.25 26.95
C ILE A 107 -14.61 28.34 28.02
N PRO A 108 -15.11 29.54 28.38
CA PRO A 108 -16.24 29.69 29.29
C PRO A 108 -17.47 28.92 28.79
N ALA A 109 -18.22 28.29 29.69
CA ALA A 109 -19.40 27.50 29.32
C ALA A 109 -20.41 28.31 28.50
N GLN A 110 -20.56 29.60 28.80
CA GLN A 110 -21.43 30.55 28.11
C GLN A 110 -20.99 30.83 26.66
N ALA A 111 -19.68 30.73 26.35
CA ALA A 111 -19.13 30.97 25.02
C ALA A 111 -19.03 29.69 24.16
N LYS A 112 -19.13 28.51 24.78
CA LYS A 112 -18.81 27.23 24.15
C LYS A 112 -19.58 26.99 22.84
N ALA A 113 -20.90 27.21 22.84
CA ALA A 113 -21.73 26.97 21.66
C ALA A 113 -21.39 27.92 20.49
N GLU A 114 -20.98 29.16 20.78
CA GLU A 114 -20.56 30.12 19.75
C GLU A 114 -19.17 29.76 19.19
N VAL A 115 -18.22 29.40 20.06
CA VAL A 115 -16.89 28.95 19.64
C VAL A 115 -16.97 27.68 18.80
N ASP A 116 -17.78 26.70 19.20
CA ASP A 116 -17.95 25.44 18.46
C ASP A 116 -18.52 25.69 17.05
N ARG A 117 -19.45 26.64 16.88
CA ARG A 117 -19.97 27.04 15.55
C ARG A 117 -18.89 27.68 14.68
N GLU A 118 -18.06 28.55 15.23
CA GLU A 118 -16.98 29.19 14.46
C GLU A 118 -15.87 28.18 14.09
N LEU A 119 -15.55 27.22 14.96
CA LEU A 119 -14.63 26.13 14.64
C LEU A 119 -15.17 25.25 13.51
N ALA A 120 -16.47 24.96 13.51
CA ALA A 120 -17.11 24.25 12.40
C ALA A 120 -17.07 25.09 11.09
N LEU A 121 -17.31 26.40 11.17
CA LEU A 121 -17.21 27.29 10.02
C LEU A 121 -15.80 27.35 9.43
N LEU A 122 -14.76 27.39 10.27
CA LEU A 122 -13.37 27.33 9.84
C LEU A 122 -13.07 26.06 9.02
N LYS A 123 -13.66 24.91 9.41
CA LYS A 123 -13.55 23.66 8.66
C LYS A 123 -14.24 23.76 7.29
N THR A 124 -15.46 24.26 7.24
CA THR A 124 -16.20 24.48 5.98
C THR A 124 -15.43 25.37 5.01
N GLN A 125 -14.82 26.45 5.51
CA GLN A 125 -14.01 27.35 4.69
C GLN A 125 -12.81 26.65 4.04
N ILE A 126 -12.13 25.75 4.78
CA ILE A 126 -11.03 24.93 4.24
C ILE A 126 -11.57 23.97 3.17
N ASP A 127 -12.70 23.31 3.42
CA ASP A 127 -13.28 22.36 2.48
C ASP A 127 -13.68 23.03 1.16
N ASP A 128 -14.23 24.24 1.20
CA ASP A 128 -14.57 25.01 -0.01
C ASP A 128 -13.33 25.52 -0.75
N ALA A 129 -12.28 25.92 -0.03
CA ALA A 129 -11.01 26.28 -0.64
C ALA A 129 -10.34 25.07 -1.32
N ASN A 130 -10.43 23.88 -0.72
CA ASN A 130 -9.97 22.63 -1.32
C ASN A 130 -10.76 22.28 -2.59
N LYS A 131 -12.09 22.44 -2.60
CA LYS A 131 -12.91 22.25 -3.81
C LYS A 131 -12.47 23.18 -4.94
N ARG A 132 -12.25 24.46 -4.64
CA ARG A 132 -11.76 25.43 -5.64
C ARG A 132 -10.34 25.13 -6.09
N LEU A 133 -9.45 24.71 -5.19
CA LEU A 133 -8.09 24.30 -5.54
C LEU A 133 -8.09 23.10 -6.49
N ALA A 134 -8.97 22.12 -6.27
CA ALA A 134 -9.13 20.98 -7.16
C ALA A 134 -9.73 21.36 -8.54
N ALA A 135 -10.65 22.32 -8.58
CA ALA A 135 -11.31 22.75 -9.81
C ALA A 135 -10.46 23.70 -10.67
N GLU A 136 -9.76 24.63 -10.03
CA GLU A 136 -9.18 25.82 -10.66
C GLU A 136 -7.65 25.95 -10.40
N GLY A 137 -7.05 25.08 -9.60
CA GLY A 137 -5.62 25.15 -9.23
C GLY A 137 -4.64 25.05 -10.40
N ARG A 138 -5.10 24.56 -11.56
CA ARG A 138 -4.32 24.55 -12.82
C ARG A 138 -4.03 25.94 -13.40
N ASN A 139 -4.71 26.99 -12.92
CA ASN A 139 -4.55 28.36 -13.40
C ASN A 139 -3.24 29.03 -12.88
N GLY A 140 -2.38 28.27 -12.19
CA GLY A 140 -1.05 28.69 -11.77
C GLY A 140 -0.97 29.21 -10.33
N GLN A 141 0.25 29.32 -9.81
CA GLN A 141 0.51 29.68 -8.41
C GLN A 141 -0.02 31.07 -8.05
N ALA A 142 0.06 32.04 -8.96
CA ALA A 142 -0.48 33.38 -8.75
C ALA A 142 -2.01 33.34 -8.54
N PHE A 143 -2.73 32.50 -9.29
CA PHE A 143 -4.16 32.30 -9.11
C PHE A 143 -4.48 31.65 -7.77
N ILE A 144 -3.75 30.60 -7.39
CA ILE A 144 -3.92 29.91 -6.10
C ILE A 144 -3.77 30.91 -4.94
N ASN A 145 -2.71 31.72 -4.95
CA ASN A 145 -2.43 32.68 -3.90
C ASN A 145 -3.54 33.75 -3.81
N ASN A 146 -3.91 34.33 -4.95
CA ASN A 146 -4.81 35.51 -4.98
C ASN A 146 -6.29 35.15 -4.91
N ALA A 147 -6.71 34.07 -5.59
CA ALA A 147 -8.11 33.72 -5.73
C ALA A 147 -8.58 32.69 -4.70
N ILE A 148 -7.67 31.91 -4.09
CA ILE A 148 -8.02 30.83 -3.16
C ILE A 148 -7.50 31.13 -1.75
N LEU A 149 -6.18 31.27 -1.57
CA LEU A 149 -5.57 31.42 -0.25
C LEU A 149 -5.85 32.78 0.38
N GLY A 150 -5.80 33.88 -0.40
CA GLY A 150 -6.14 35.22 0.09
C GLY A 150 -7.55 35.31 0.67
N PRO A 151 -8.61 35.00 -0.11
CA PRO A 151 -9.98 35.03 0.39
C PRO A 151 -10.23 34.07 1.55
N LEU A 152 -9.54 32.91 1.58
CA LEU A 152 -9.62 32.01 2.72
C LEU A 152 -9.02 32.62 3.99
N ALA A 153 -7.84 33.25 3.88
CA ALA A 153 -7.20 33.88 5.02
C ALA A 153 -8.08 34.98 5.63
N ASP A 154 -8.76 35.78 4.80
CA ASP A 154 -9.66 36.83 5.28
C ASP A 154 -10.89 36.26 5.99
N LYS A 155 -11.50 35.20 5.43
CA LYS A 155 -12.63 34.50 6.05
C LYS A 155 -12.25 33.85 7.38
N ARG A 156 -11.05 33.25 7.45
CA ARG A 156 -10.53 32.64 8.68
C ARG A 156 -10.23 33.69 9.74
N ARG A 157 -9.59 34.81 9.37
CA ARG A 157 -9.34 35.94 10.27
C ARG A 157 -10.64 36.42 10.91
N SER A 158 -11.68 36.59 10.10
CA SER A 158 -13.00 36.97 10.60
C SER A 158 -13.58 35.98 11.63
N ALA A 159 -13.49 34.67 11.39
CA ALA A 159 -13.95 33.65 12.33
C ALA A 159 -13.09 33.58 13.60
N LEU A 160 -11.77 33.71 13.49
CA LEU A 160 -10.82 33.76 14.61
C LEU A 160 -11.10 34.98 15.52
N ASN A 161 -11.42 36.13 14.93
CA ASN A 161 -11.84 37.30 15.67
C ASN A 161 -13.16 37.09 16.42
N ARG A 162 -14.14 36.41 15.80
CA ARG A 162 -15.41 36.04 16.47
C ARG A 162 -15.17 35.10 17.65
N ILE A 163 -14.29 34.11 17.51
CA ILE A 163 -13.87 33.22 18.61
C ILE A 163 -13.25 34.03 19.75
N ALA A 164 -12.28 34.91 19.46
CA ALA A 164 -11.64 35.76 20.46
C ALA A 164 -12.66 36.67 21.17
N THR A 165 -13.63 37.20 20.42
CA THR A 165 -14.69 38.06 20.96
C THR A 165 -15.65 37.29 21.85
N ALA A 166 -16.10 36.11 21.43
CA ALA A 166 -16.98 35.27 22.22
C ALA A 166 -16.36 34.90 23.58
N ILE A 167 -15.08 34.53 23.60
CA ILE A 167 -14.34 34.27 24.84
C ILE A 167 -14.17 35.56 25.65
N GLY A 168 -13.80 36.67 24.99
CA GLY A 168 -13.54 37.98 25.61
C GLY A 168 -14.74 38.61 26.34
N ARG A 169 -15.98 38.16 26.07
CA ARG A 169 -17.18 38.60 26.81
C ARG A 169 -17.26 38.04 28.23
N PHE A 170 -16.61 36.90 28.49
CA PHE A 170 -16.76 36.13 29.74
C PHE A 170 -15.43 35.76 30.39
N ALA A 171 -14.30 35.98 29.70
CA ALA A 171 -12.94 35.74 30.18
C ALA A 171 -11.95 36.67 29.47
N GLN A 172 -10.67 36.59 29.84
CA GLN A 172 -9.63 37.36 29.15
C GLN A 172 -9.60 37.01 27.65
N ARG A 173 -9.71 38.04 26.81
CA ARG A 173 -9.68 37.89 25.35
C ARG A 173 -8.35 37.27 24.89
N PRO A 174 -8.38 36.13 24.15
CA PRO A 174 -7.18 35.56 23.56
C PRO A 174 -6.53 36.51 22.55
N GLN A 175 -5.21 36.67 22.63
CA GLN A 175 -4.43 37.50 21.71
C GLN A 175 -3.72 36.63 20.67
N GLY A 176 -3.43 37.19 19.50
CA GLY A 176 -2.60 36.55 18.48
C GLY A 176 -3.31 35.48 17.62
N LEU A 177 -4.60 35.20 17.82
CA LEU A 177 -5.32 34.21 17.00
C LEU A 177 -5.33 34.56 15.50
N GLU A 178 -5.33 35.84 15.15
CA GLU A 178 -5.33 36.32 13.76
C GLU A 178 -4.11 35.85 12.95
N GLN A 179 -3.00 35.51 13.63
CA GLN A 179 -1.79 34.98 13.00
C GLN A 179 -2.01 33.55 12.44
N LEU A 180 -3.06 32.86 12.88
CA LEU A 180 -3.45 31.51 12.43
C LEU A 180 -4.35 31.53 11.19
N ALA A 181 -4.63 32.72 10.64
CA ALA A 181 -5.51 32.89 9.50
C ALA A 181 -4.85 32.46 8.18
N GLY A 182 -3.53 32.67 8.05
CA GLY A 182 -2.78 32.33 6.85
C GLY A 182 -2.77 30.83 6.59
N CYS A 183 -3.11 30.44 5.36
CA CYS A 183 -3.07 29.06 4.90
C CYS A 183 -2.11 28.94 3.72
N GLN A 184 -1.61 27.74 3.49
CA GLN A 184 -0.69 27.43 2.41
C GLN A 184 -1.20 26.23 1.62
N VAL A 185 -0.77 26.10 0.36
CA VAL A 185 -0.94 24.84 -0.36
C VAL A 185 0.19 23.91 0.04
N ALA A 186 -0.16 22.76 0.61
CA ALA A 186 0.78 21.69 0.86
C ALA A 186 0.95 20.88 -0.43
N ALA A 187 2.00 21.19 -1.20
CA ALA A 187 2.44 20.33 -2.29
C ALA A 187 3.23 19.17 -1.67
N ASN A 188 2.65 17.98 -1.63
CA ASN A 188 3.39 16.84 -1.11
C ASN A 188 4.27 16.22 -2.20
N ASN A 189 5.44 16.84 -2.44
CA ASN A 189 6.58 16.10 -2.95
C ASN A 189 6.90 15.00 -1.91
N GLY A 190 6.94 13.75 -2.34
CA GLY A 190 7.42 12.65 -1.49
C GLY A 190 8.90 12.84 -1.18
N GLY A 191 9.21 13.58 -0.12
CA GLY A 191 10.57 13.84 0.34
C GLY A 191 10.56 14.50 1.72
N ASN A 192 11.10 13.76 2.70
CA ASN A 192 11.48 14.13 4.06
C ASN A 192 11.11 15.55 4.56
N ASN A 193 10.28 15.59 5.60
CA ASN A 193 10.26 16.69 6.55
C ASN A 193 11.47 16.55 7.49
N GLY A 194 12.63 17.01 7.02
CA GLY A 194 13.80 17.34 7.84
C GLY A 194 13.95 18.85 7.79
N GLY A 195 13.80 19.52 8.94
CA GLY A 195 13.70 20.98 9.00
C GLY A 195 14.97 21.70 8.56
N GLN A 196 14.82 22.96 8.15
CA GLN A 196 15.61 24.05 8.71
C GLN A 196 15.11 25.42 8.24
N ASN A 197 15.07 26.27 9.25
CA ASN A 197 15.00 27.72 9.23
C ASN A 197 16.09 28.30 8.29
N GLY A 198 15.78 29.36 7.54
CA GLY A 198 16.78 30.05 6.72
C GLY A 198 16.19 31.11 5.82
N ASN A 199 15.82 32.25 6.41
CA ASN A 199 15.49 33.48 5.68
C ASN A 199 16.63 33.88 4.75
N ASN A 200 16.24 34.18 3.52
CA ASN A 200 17.05 34.76 2.46
C ASN A 200 17.21 36.27 2.69
N GLY A 201 18.41 36.80 2.49
CA GLY A 201 18.68 38.23 2.45
C GLY A 201 19.89 38.52 1.56
N GLY A 202 19.70 39.33 0.51
CA GLY A 202 20.76 40.15 -0.06
C GLY A 202 21.31 39.77 -1.45
N GLN A 203 20.58 40.20 -2.49
CA GLN A 203 21.02 41.01 -3.64
C GLN A 203 22.41 40.81 -4.33
N ASN A 204 22.27 40.65 -5.66
CA ASN A 204 22.96 41.36 -6.77
C ASN A 204 24.42 41.07 -7.21
N ASN A 205 24.48 40.84 -8.52
CA ASN A 205 25.39 41.40 -9.54
C ASN A 205 26.71 40.71 -9.92
N ASN A 206 26.67 40.19 -11.15
CA ASN A 206 27.48 40.58 -12.32
C ASN A 206 28.90 40.02 -12.52
N GLY A 207 29.09 39.42 -13.71
CA GLY A 207 30.28 39.64 -14.55
C GLY A 207 31.25 38.46 -14.72
N GLY A 208 31.59 38.14 -15.98
CA GLY A 208 32.98 37.78 -16.33
C GLY A 208 33.27 36.45 -17.03
N ASN A 209 33.00 36.40 -18.34
CA ASN A 209 33.81 35.90 -19.45
C ASN A 209 35.01 34.89 -19.26
N ASN A 210 34.98 33.85 -20.12
CA ASN A 210 36.06 33.32 -20.99
C ASN A 210 37.17 32.38 -20.44
N GLY A 211 37.46 31.27 -21.17
CA GLY A 211 38.72 30.54 -21.05
C GLY A 211 38.76 29.06 -21.51
N ASN A 212 39.42 28.81 -22.64
CA ASN A 212 39.68 27.56 -23.40
C ASN A 212 40.39 26.36 -22.70
N ASN A 213 40.00 25.14 -23.13
CA ASN A 213 40.77 24.02 -23.72
C ASN A 213 41.88 23.22 -22.97
N GLY A 214 41.66 21.88 -22.86
CA GLY A 214 42.60 20.80 -23.26
C GLY A 214 43.62 20.20 -22.27
N GLY A 215 43.64 18.86 -22.10
CA GLY A 215 44.83 18.11 -21.63
C GLY A 215 44.56 16.79 -20.86
N GLN A 216 45.26 15.71 -21.25
CA GLN A 216 45.05 14.29 -20.86
C GLN A 216 45.88 13.79 -19.65
N ASN A 217 45.32 12.76 -18.98
CA ASN A 217 45.91 11.59 -18.29
C ASN A 217 46.99 11.73 -17.18
N GLY A 218 46.73 11.10 -16.02
CA GLY A 218 47.78 10.72 -15.05
C GLY A 218 47.29 10.42 -13.61
N ASN A 219 47.35 9.13 -13.23
CA ASN A 219 46.96 8.48 -11.97
C ASN A 219 47.30 9.12 -10.59
N ASN A 220 46.37 8.86 -9.67
CA ASN A 220 46.49 8.40 -8.26
C ASN A 220 46.23 9.37 -7.08
N GLY A 221 45.27 8.98 -6.24
CA GLY A 221 45.20 9.29 -4.81
C GLY A 221 44.37 10.51 -4.39
N GLY A 222 43.22 10.27 -3.74
CA GLY A 222 42.56 11.30 -2.93
C GLY A 222 41.05 11.15 -2.82
N GLN A 223 40.59 10.83 -1.61
CA GLN A 223 39.19 10.83 -1.20
C GLN A 223 38.48 12.15 -1.56
N ASN A 224 37.21 12.09 -1.98
CA ASN A 224 36.13 12.88 -1.34
C ASN A 224 34.75 12.55 -1.91
N ASN A 225 33.82 12.46 -0.97
CA ASN A 225 32.38 12.51 -1.16
C ASN A 225 31.97 13.70 -2.03
N ASN A 226 31.05 13.51 -2.97
CA ASN A 226 29.73 14.17 -3.02
C ASN A 226 29.01 13.86 -4.36
N GLY A 227 27.69 13.79 -4.33
CA GLY A 227 26.88 14.23 -5.46
C GLY A 227 26.50 13.18 -6.52
N GLY A 228 26.00 12.01 -6.12
CA GLY A 228 25.23 11.14 -7.00
C GLY A 228 23.84 11.72 -7.27
N ASN A 229 23.77 12.79 -8.08
CA ASN A 229 22.53 13.29 -8.67
C ASN A 229 22.09 12.28 -9.74
N ASN A 230 21.46 11.19 -9.32
CA ASN A 230 20.97 10.16 -10.24
C ASN A 230 19.49 10.40 -10.49
N GLY A 231 19.14 10.55 -11.77
CA GLY A 231 17.86 11.06 -12.26
C GLY A 231 16.66 10.46 -11.55
N ASN A 232 15.83 11.37 -11.03
CA ASN A 232 14.51 11.07 -10.49
C ASN A 232 13.62 10.48 -11.61
N ASN A 233 13.67 9.18 -11.81
CA ASN A 233 12.74 8.42 -12.63
C ASN A 233 11.38 8.30 -11.92
N GLY A 234 10.72 9.42 -11.63
CA GLY A 234 9.32 9.53 -11.21
C GLY A 234 8.84 8.79 -9.95
N ASN A 235 9.65 7.88 -9.38
CA ASN A 235 9.35 7.14 -8.16
C ASN A 235 10.50 7.39 -7.18
N ALA A 236 10.19 8.06 -6.06
CA ALA A 236 11.17 8.51 -5.08
C ALA A 236 11.72 7.38 -4.19
N LEU A 237 11.23 6.15 -4.34
CA LEU A 237 11.64 4.98 -3.55
C LEU A 237 12.35 3.95 -4.43
N GLY A 238 13.51 3.46 -3.95
CA GLY A 238 14.23 2.33 -4.55
C GLY A 238 13.61 0.98 -4.19
N VAL A 239 13.85 -0.04 -5.03
CA VAL A 239 13.43 -1.42 -4.74
C VAL A 239 14.30 -2.01 -3.63
N LEU A 240 13.69 -2.44 -2.52
CA LEU A 240 14.40 -2.96 -1.35
C LEU A 240 14.97 -4.37 -1.54
N ALA A 241 14.18 -5.29 -2.13
CA ALA A 241 14.58 -6.67 -2.43
C ALA A 241 13.75 -7.23 -3.59
N LYS A 242 14.27 -8.26 -4.28
CA LYS A 242 13.54 -9.01 -5.34
C LYS A 242 13.44 -10.51 -5.06
N ASP A 243 14.26 -10.98 -4.13
CA ASP A 243 14.48 -12.37 -3.81
C ASP A 243 15.05 -12.46 -2.39
N CYS A 244 15.37 -13.68 -1.96
CA CYS A 244 15.93 -13.96 -0.65
C CYS A 244 17.45 -13.78 -0.52
N ALA A 245 18.16 -13.35 -1.58
CA ALA A 245 19.63 -13.37 -1.59
C ALA A 245 20.26 -12.51 -0.48
N ASN A 246 19.59 -11.44 -0.06
CA ASN A 246 20.05 -10.55 1.02
C ASN A 246 19.27 -10.72 2.33
N SER A 247 18.42 -11.74 2.44
CA SER A 247 17.65 -11.99 3.66
C SER A 247 18.53 -12.61 4.75
N ARG A 248 18.29 -12.20 6.00
CA ARG A 248 18.90 -12.83 7.19
C ARG A 248 18.02 -13.94 7.79
N LEU A 249 16.82 -14.13 7.24
CA LEU A 249 15.89 -15.18 7.70
C LEU A 249 16.29 -16.53 7.10
N GLN A 250 15.95 -17.61 7.81
CA GLN A 250 16.10 -18.96 7.29
C GLN A 250 15.24 -19.15 6.03
N PRO A 251 15.67 -19.96 5.05
CA PRO A 251 14.84 -20.35 3.93
C PRO A 251 13.55 -21.04 4.38
N HIS A 252 12.46 -20.77 3.67
CA HIS A 252 11.19 -21.49 3.87
C HIS A 252 11.35 -22.95 3.43
N ASP A 253 10.82 -23.87 4.23
CA ASP A 253 11.01 -25.32 4.07
C ASP A 253 9.76 -26.05 3.56
N GLY A 254 8.72 -25.30 3.22
CA GLY A 254 7.46 -25.86 2.73
C GLY A 254 6.43 -26.13 3.81
N PHE A 255 6.77 -25.96 5.08
CA PHE A 255 5.83 -26.10 6.20
C PHE A 255 5.35 -24.73 6.67
N GLN A 256 4.29 -24.69 7.48
CA GLN A 256 3.69 -23.45 7.97
C GLN A 256 4.54 -22.78 9.07
N ASN A 257 5.79 -22.44 8.74
CA ASN A 257 6.78 -21.85 9.62
C ASN A 257 6.94 -20.35 9.34
N GLY A 258 6.60 -19.51 10.32
CA GLY A 258 6.85 -18.07 10.26
C GLY A 258 8.34 -17.70 10.34
N ASN A 259 8.65 -16.42 10.12
CA ASN A 259 10.04 -15.90 10.16
C ASN A 259 10.98 -16.67 9.21
N ARG A 260 10.53 -16.86 7.96
CA ARG A 260 11.29 -17.51 6.88
C ARG A 260 11.31 -16.62 5.64
N CYS A 261 12.30 -16.83 4.79
CA CYS A 261 12.35 -16.25 3.45
C CYS A 261 11.88 -17.26 2.41
N VAL A 262 10.80 -16.92 1.68
CA VAL A 262 10.26 -17.75 0.60
C VAL A 262 10.97 -17.39 -0.70
N SER A 263 11.76 -18.33 -1.25
CA SER A 263 12.48 -18.15 -2.52
C SER A 263 11.67 -18.59 -3.75
N THR A 264 10.54 -19.29 -3.53
CA THR A 264 9.61 -19.67 -4.59
C THR A 264 9.16 -18.44 -5.37
N ALA A 265 9.30 -18.48 -6.70
CA ALA A 265 8.88 -17.38 -7.55
C ALA A 265 7.37 -17.14 -7.41
N PHE A 266 6.92 -15.91 -7.63
CA PHE A 266 5.51 -15.57 -7.49
C PHE A 266 4.64 -16.34 -8.51
N GLY A 267 5.13 -16.51 -9.73
CA GLY A 267 4.48 -17.29 -10.78
C GLY A 267 3.82 -16.43 -11.87
N GLU A 268 2.89 -17.05 -12.58
CA GLU A 268 2.16 -16.49 -13.71
C GLU A 268 0.98 -15.62 -13.25
N VAL A 269 0.71 -14.55 -14.01
CA VAL A 269 -0.40 -13.61 -13.78
C VAL A 269 -1.39 -13.73 -14.92
N GLY A 270 -2.66 -13.97 -14.58
CA GLY A 270 -3.75 -14.04 -15.56
C GLY A 270 -4.08 -12.68 -16.17
N ALA A 271 -4.61 -12.71 -17.40
CA ALA A 271 -5.23 -11.52 -17.98
C ALA A 271 -6.46 -11.12 -17.15
N ALA A 272 -6.79 -9.83 -17.11
CA ALA A 272 -7.85 -9.30 -16.26
C ALA A 272 -9.21 -9.97 -16.43
N ALA A 273 -9.56 -10.37 -17.66
CA ALA A 273 -10.80 -11.08 -17.95
C ALA A 273 -10.83 -12.52 -17.40
N ASN A 274 -9.65 -13.09 -17.15
CA ASN A 274 -9.43 -14.44 -16.65
C ASN A 274 -9.05 -14.46 -15.16
N ASN A 275 -9.00 -13.32 -14.48
CA ASN A 275 -8.69 -13.30 -13.05
C ASN A 275 -9.83 -13.95 -12.26
N PRO A 276 -9.50 -14.73 -11.21
CA PRO A 276 -10.48 -15.35 -10.34
C PRO A 276 -11.44 -14.32 -9.72
N SER A 277 -12.70 -14.73 -9.53
CA SER A 277 -13.66 -14.02 -8.69
C SER A 277 -14.38 -15.02 -7.78
N LEU A 278 -14.83 -14.53 -6.62
CA LEU A 278 -15.47 -15.35 -5.59
C LEU A 278 -16.54 -14.54 -4.88
N LEU A 279 -17.66 -15.18 -4.54
CA LEU A 279 -18.79 -14.57 -3.83
C LEU A 279 -19.48 -15.58 -2.90
N ILE A 280 -19.81 -15.18 -1.68
CA ILE A 280 -20.68 -15.95 -0.78
C ILE A 280 -22.13 -15.61 -1.16
N THR A 281 -22.81 -16.52 -1.85
CA THR A 281 -24.15 -16.29 -2.40
C THR A 281 -25.27 -16.61 -1.43
N GLN A 282 -25.02 -17.44 -0.41
CA GLN A 282 -26.00 -17.77 0.64
C GLN A 282 -25.32 -18.01 1.98
N PHE A 283 -25.88 -17.44 3.05
CA PHE A 283 -25.42 -17.58 4.43
C PHE A 283 -26.55 -17.22 5.40
N PRO A 284 -26.59 -17.78 6.62
CA PRO A 284 -27.58 -17.38 7.62
C PRO A 284 -27.20 -16.04 8.27
N ASN A 285 -28.19 -15.21 8.59
CA ASN A 285 -27.95 -13.99 9.38
C ASN A 285 -27.65 -14.30 10.86
N GLN A 286 -28.25 -15.36 11.38
CA GLN A 286 -28.10 -15.80 12.77
C GLN A 286 -28.08 -17.33 12.87
N VAL A 287 -27.36 -17.86 13.86
CA VAL A 287 -27.32 -19.27 14.25
C VAL A 287 -27.23 -19.38 15.77
N GLN A 288 -27.62 -20.51 16.35
CA GLN A 288 -27.33 -20.82 17.75
C GLN A 288 -25.89 -21.33 17.89
N ARG A 289 -25.29 -21.21 19.08
CA ARG A 289 -24.02 -21.90 19.39
C ARG A 289 -24.09 -23.39 19.03
N ASN A 290 -23.02 -23.87 18.40
CA ASN A 290 -22.89 -25.25 17.93
C ASN A 290 -24.01 -25.73 16.97
N GLN A 291 -24.83 -24.83 16.43
CA GLN A 291 -25.77 -25.17 15.37
C GLN A 291 -25.03 -25.22 14.04
N ALA A 292 -25.13 -26.35 13.35
CA ALA A 292 -24.59 -26.48 12.00
C ALA A 292 -25.30 -25.54 11.01
N PHE A 293 -24.54 -25.03 10.05
CA PHE A 293 -25.06 -24.19 8.97
C PHE A 293 -24.17 -24.28 7.73
N THR A 294 -24.63 -23.68 6.64
CA THR A 294 -23.92 -23.69 5.35
C THR A 294 -23.57 -22.30 4.86
N LEU A 295 -22.47 -22.21 4.12
CA LEU A 295 -22.19 -21.12 3.19
C LEU A 295 -22.26 -21.67 1.77
N LYS A 296 -22.96 -20.98 0.86
CA LYS A 296 -22.88 -21.25 -0.57
C LYS A 296 -21.89 -20.27 -1.19
N VAL A 297 -20.88 -20.78 -1.87
CA VAL A 297 -19.78 -20.01 -2.45
C VAL A 297 -19.79 -20.19 -3.95
N SER A 298 -19.92 -19.10 -4.70
CA SER A 298 -19.74 -19.10 -6.15
C SER A 298 -18.31 -18.70 -6.49
N THR A 299 -17.66 -19.44 -7.37
CA THR A 299 -16.32 -19.13 -7.90
C THR A 299 -16.38 -19.07 -9.42
N ARG A 300 -15.55 -18.23 -10.03
CA ARG A 300 -15.39 -18.14 -11.49
C ARG A 300 -13.94 -17.85 -11.82
N ASN A 301 -13.46 -18.38 -12.95
CA ASN A 301 -12.09 -18.25 -13.43
C ASN A 301 -11.03 -18.86 -12.48
N LEU A 302 -11.43 -19.87 -11.72
CA LEU A 302 -10.55 -20.60 -10.80
C LEU A 302 -10.71 -22.09 -11.09
N VAL A 303 -9.60 -22.76 -11.40
CA VAL A 303 -9.53 -24.23 -11.49
C VAL A 303 -9.07 -24.74 -10.14
N ARG A 304 -9.93 -25.50 -9.44
CA ARG A 304 -9.74 -25.94 -8.05
C ARG A 304 -9.10 -27.32 -7.99
N ASP A 305 -7.96 -27.47 -8.66
CA ASP A 305 -7.27 -28.75 -8.88
C ASP A 305 -5.82 -28.76 -8.37
N ARG A 306 -5.42 -27.73 -7.61
CA ARG A 306 -4.05 -27.57 -7.11
C ARG A 306 -4.00 -27.15 -5.64
N PHE A 307 -3.62 -28.10 -4.80
CA PHE A 307 -3.40 -27.95 -3.37
C PHE A 307 -2.28 -28.89 -2.92
N LEU A 308 -1.05 -28.36 -2.86
CA LEU A 308 0.05 -29.11 -2.25
C LEU A 308 -0.12 -29.09 -0.74
N ALA A 309 -0.45 -30.23 -0.15
CA ALA A 309 -0.77 -30.33 1.26
C ALA A 309 0.35 -29.75 2.15
N ALA A 310 0.02 -28.74 2.95
CA ALA A 310 0.96 -28.09 3.86
C ALA A 310 1.59 -29.07 4.87
N GLY A 311 0.84 -30.09 5.30
CA GLY A 311 1.34 -31.17 6.18
C GLY A 311 2.38 -32.08 5.52
N GLN A 312 2.55 -32.00 4.21
CA GLN A 312 3.56 -32.72 3.42
C GLN A 312 4.66 -31.76 2.91
N GLY A 313 4.72 -30.55 3.46
CA GLY A 313 5.68 -29.54 3.04
C GLY A 313 5.24 -28.77 1.79
N GLY A 314 3.96 -28.76 1.39
CA GLY A 314 3.51 -28.06 0.18
C GLY A 314 3.33 -26.54 0.30
N TYR A 315 3.44 -25.97 1.49
CA TYR A 315 3.11 -24.57 1.76
C TYR A 315 4.14 -23.61 1.14
N TYR A 316 3.69 -22.66 0.31
CA TYR A 316 4.55 -21.78 -0.48
C TYR A 316 5.59 -22.48 -1.39
N LEU A 317 5.46 -23.77 -1.70
CA LEU A 317 6.43 -24.46 -2.57
C LEU A 317 6.14 -24.35 -4.06
N GLU A 318 4.89 -24.19 -4.46
CA GLU A 318 4.50 -24.08 -5.87
C GLU A 318 4.27 -22.60 -6.22
N SER A 319 4.77 -22.14 -7.37
CA SER A 319 4.44 -20.82 -7.92
C SER A 319 3.00 -20.79 -8.44
N SER A 320 2.41 -19.60 -8.58
CA SER A 320 1.15 -19.45 -9.32
C SER A 320 1.32 -19.95 -10.76
N VAL A 321 0.38 -20.74 -11.26
CA VAL A 321 0.35 -21.21 -12.66
C VAL A 321 -1.05 -21.10 -13.23
N LEU A 322 -1.12 -20.88 -14.54
CA LEU A 322 -2.35 -20.86 -15.32
C LEU A 322 -2.55 -22.20 -16.04
N ASN A 323 -3.80 -22.57 -16.31
CA ASN A 323 -4.11 -23.67 -17.21
C ASN A 323 -3.97 -23.25 -18.69
N GLY A 324 -4.21 -24.17 -19.63
CA GLY A 324 -4.16 -23.87 -21.07
C GLY A 324 -5.16 -22.81 -21.58
N GLN A 325 -6.13 -22.40 -20.75
CA GLN A 325 -7.09 -21.33 -21.04
C GLN A 325 -6.69 -19.99 -20.39
N GLY A 326 -5.55 -19.95 -19.69
CA GLY A 326 -5.09 -18.77 -18.96
C GLY A 326 -5.83 -18.52 -17.64
N LEU A 327 -6.47 -19.55 -17.05
CA LEU A 327 -7.16 -19.47 -15.76
C LEU A 327 -6.23 -19.90 -14.63
N THR A 328 -6.27 -19.22 -13.49
CA THR A 328 -5.49 -19.61 -12.30
C THR A 328 -5.88 -21.01 -11.83
N ARG A 329 -4.86 -21.83 -11.52
CA ARG A 329 -5.00 -23.11 -10.83
C ARG A 329 -4.72 -22.96 -9.35
N GLY A 330 -5.54 -23.61 -8.53
CA GLY A 330 -5.42 -23.52 -7.08
C GLY A 330 -6.56 -24.21 -6.35
N HIS A 331 -7.08 -23.54 -5.33
CA HIS A 331 -8.15 -23.96 -4.43
C HIS A 331 -8.79 -22.71 -3.80
N PHE A 332 -9.68 -22.85 -2.83
CA PHE A 332 -10.07 -21.72 -1.99
C PHE A 332 -10.19 -22.13 -0.52
N HIS A 333 -10.08 -21.16 0.36
CA HIS A 333 -10.19 -21.33 1.80
C HIS A 333 -11.49 -20.73 2.30
N THR A 334 -12.07 -21.34 3.33
CA THR A 334 -13.16 -20.76 4.13
C THR A 334 -12.74 -20.78 5.58
N ALA A 335 -12.88 -19.65 6.28
CA ALA A 335 -12.59 -19.55 7.70
C ALA A 335 -13.63 -18.73 8.42
N CYS A 336 -14.04 -19.16 9.61
CA CYS A 336 -14.88 -18.36 10.52
C CYS A 336 -14.13 -18.11 11.82
N ARG A 337 -14.04 -16.84 12.23
CA ARG A 337 -13.51 -16.44 13.53
C ARG A 337 -14.54 -15.65 14.32
N MET A 338 -14.46 -15.72 15.64
CA MET A 338 -15.29 -14.92 16.54
C MET A 338 -14.63 -13.55 16.75
N LEU A 339 -15.36 -12.47 16.48
CA LEU A 339 -14.84 -11.12 16.65
C LEU A 339 -14.94 -10.66 18.11
N GLN A 340 -13.85 -10.10 18.62
CA GLN A 340 -13.81 -9.44 19.94
C GLN A 340 -14.67 -8.16 19.95
N ASN A 341 -14.65 -7.41 18.84
CA ASN A 341 -15.47 -6.23 18.59
C ASN A 341 -15.59 -6.01 17.06
N THR A 342 -16.42 -5.05 16.64
CA THR A 342 -16.70 -4.78 15.22
C THR A 342 -16.10 -3.46 14.71
N ASN A 343 -15.33 -2.76 15.55
CA ASN A 343 -14.82 -1.42 15.30
C ASN A 343 -13.28 -1.33 15.31
N GLN A 344 -12.57 -2.42 15.60
CA GLN A 344 -11.12 -2.50 15.57
C GLN A 344 -10.66 -3.79 14.89
N ALA A 345 -9.42 -3.80 14.41
CA ALA A 345 -8.80 -5.04 13.94
C ALA A 345 -8.64 -6.01 15.11
N PRO A 346 -8.82 -7.33 14.90
CA PRO A 346 -8.59 -8.34 15.94
C PRO A 346 -7.16 -8.24 16.50
N SER A 347 -7.05 -8.25 17.83
CA SER A 347 -5.79 -8.06 18.55
C SER A 347 -4.94 -9.32 18.71
N ASN A 348 -5.49 -10.47 18.30
CA ASN A 348 -5.02 -11.82 18.55
C ASN A 348 -4.75 -12.58 17.24
N PRO A 349 -3.78 -12.15 16.43
CA PRO A 349 -3.53 -12.74 15.10
C PRO A 349 -3.10 -14.22 15.13
N GLN A 350 -2.61 -14.72 16.27
CA GLN A 350 -2.22 -16.12 16.47
C GLN A 350 -3.38 -17.08 16.72
N ASP A 351 -4.58 -16.57 17.00
CA ASP A 351 -5.70 -17.42 17.39
C ASP A 351 -6.21 -18.23 16.20
N VAL A 352 -6.39 -19.53 16.43
CA VAL A 352 -6.95 -20.44 15.43
C VAL A 352 -8.41 -20.06 15.18
N PRO A 353 -8.86 -19.95 13.92
CA PRO A 353 -10.26 -19.68 13.64
C PRO A 353 -11.16 -20.80 14.19
N ALA A 354 -12.38 -20.45 14.58
CA ALA A 354 -13.38 -21.39 15.08
C ALA A 354 -13.78 -22.45 14.02
N PHE A 355 -13.57 -22.14 12.75
CA PHE A 355 -13.71 -23.07 11.64
C PHE A 355 -12.70 -22.71 10.54
N PHE A 356 -12.11 -23.72 9.89
CA PHE A 356 -11.28 -23.56 8.70
C PHE A 356 -11.41 -24.79 7.80
N VAL A 357 -11.48 -24.57 6.49
CA VAL A 357 -11.32 -25.63 5.49
C VAL A 357 -10.68 -25.08 4.22
N ALA A 358 -9.86 -25.91 3.58
CA ALA A 358 -9.40 -25.71 2.21
C ALA A 358 -10.25 -26.58 1.27
N THR A 359 -10.68 -26.02 0.15
CA THR A 359 -11.56 -26.68 -0.82
C THR A 359 -10.84 -26.88 -2.15
N GLU A 360 -10.47 -28.13 -2.41
CA GLU A 360 -10.00 -28.65 -3.69
C GLU A 360 -10.93 -29.80 -4.07
N ASP A 361 -11.73 -29.62 -5.12
CA ASP A 361 -12.72 -30.60 -5.59
C ASP A 361 -12.45 -31.05 -7.04
N GLY A 362 -11.34 -30.60 -7.63
CA GLY A 362 -10.95 -30.89 -9.01
C GLY A 362 -11.83 -30.21 -10.07
N LYS A 363 -12.71 -29.28 -9.67
CA LYS A 363 -13.68 -28.61 -10.54
C LYS A 363 -13.30 -27.14 -10.79
N GLY A 364 -14.25 -26.35 -11.28
CA GLY A 364 -14.04 -24.95 -11.64
C GLY A 364 -13.66 -24.75 -13.11
N GLY A 365 -13.53 -23.50 -13.51
CA GLY A 365 -13.34 -23.10 -14.91
C GLY A 365 -13.73 -21.64 -15.14
N ASN A 366 -14.01 -21.28 -16.39
CA ASN A 366 -14.38 -19.91 -16.76
C ASN A 366 -15.84 -19.54 -16.47
N GLN A 367 -16.69 -20.53 -16.17
CA GLN A 367 -18.08 -20.31 -15.76
C GLN A 367 -18.17 -20.17 -14.25
N ALA A 368 -19.27 -19.55 -13.78
CA ALA A 368 -19.57 -19.57 -12.37
C ALA A 368 -19.94 -21.00 -11.93
N ASP A 369 -19.38 -21.43 -10.81
CA ASP A 369 -19.61 -22.73 -10.20
C ASP A 369 -19.80 -22.56 -8.70
N ASP A 370 -20.68 -23.35 -8.11
CA ASP A 370 -21.11 -23.21 -6.73
C ASP A 370 -20.61 -24.37 -5.86
N VAL A 371 -20.08 -24.05 -4.68
CA VAL A 371 -19.67 -25.01 -3.67
C VAL A 371 -20.37 -24.72 -2.34
N THR A 372 -20.90 -25.75 -1.71
CA THR A 372 -21.52 -25.64 -0.38
C THR A 372 -20.52 -26.04 0.68
N ILE A 373 -20.20 -25.09 1.57
CA ILE A 373 -19.35 -25.32 2.74
C ILE A 373 -20.22 -25.63 3.93
N GLN A 374 -19.99 -26.79 4.53
CA GLN A 374 -20.67 -27.25 5.74
C GLN A 374 -19.87 -26.81 6.97
N ILE A 375 -20.50 -26.03 7.84
CA ILE A 375 -19.90 -25.58 9.10
C ILE A 375 -20.63 -26.32 10.21
N PRO A 376 -19.95 -27.17 11.00
CA PRO A 376 -20.60 -28.02 12.02
C PRO A 376 -21.20 -27.20 13.17
N GLY A 377 -20.76 -25.96 13.33
CA GLY A 377 -21.23 -25.02 14.33
C GLY A 377 -20.09 -24.12 14.81
N LEU A 378 -20.43 -23.06 15.53
CA LEU A 378 -19.45 -22.16 16.14
C LEU A 378 -19.59 -22.19 17.68
N PRO A 379 -18.47 -22.24 18.42
CA PRO A 379 -18.48 -22.59 19.84
C PRO A 379 -18.91 -21.44 20.76
N GLN A 380 -18.74 -20.19 20.34
CA GLN A 380 -18.95 -19.02 21.18
C GLN A 380 -20.09 -18.15 20.64
N SER A 381 -20.88 -17.58 21.54
CA SER A 381 -21.85 -16.54 21.18
C SER A 381 -21.10 -15.26 20.81
N GLY A 382 -21.58 -14.53 19.82
CA GLY A 382 -20.98 -13.27 19.40
C GLY A 382 -21.25 -12.92 17.93
N THR A 383 -20.39 -12.10 17.34
CA THR A 383 -20.38 -11.88 15.89
C THR A 383 -19.27 -12.73 15.28
N ALA A 384 -19.64 -13.71 14.47
CA ALA A 384 -18.71 -14.46 13.66
C ALA A 384 -18.41 -13.68 12.37
N GLN A 385 -17.14 -13.59 12.00
CA GLN A 385 -16.69 -13.18 10.67
C GLN A 385 -16.29 -14.43 9.90
N CYS A 386 -17.08 -14.78 8.88
CA CYS A 386 -16.78 -15.88 7.97
C CYS A 386 -16.28 -15.31 6.65
N ALA A 387 -15.02 -15.57 6.31
CA ALA A 387 -14.37 -15.12 5.09
C ALA A 387 -14.06 -16.32 4.18
N VAL A 388 -14.11 -16.07 2.88
CA VAL A 388 -13.78 -17.04 1.85
C VAL A 388 -12.84 -16.36 0.86
N TRP A 389 -11.75 -17.02 0.48
CA TRP A 389 -10.77 -16.47 -0.47
C TRP A 389 -10.12 -17.54 -1.32
N ALA A 390 -9.90 -17.24 -2.61
CA ALA A 390 -9.15 -18.11 -3.49
C ALA A 390 -7.68 -18.19 -3.04
N GLY A 391 -7.09 -19.37 -3.22
CA GLY A 391 -5.66 -19.63 -3.11
C GLY A 391 -5.15 -20.11 -4.46
N ASP A 392 -4.05 -19.54 -4.96
CA ASP A 392 -3.27 -20.17 -6.04
C ASP A 392 -2.51 -21.40 -5.50
N GLY A 393 -1.73 -22.08 -6.34
CA GLY A 393 -0.89 -23.22 -5.93
C GLY A 393 0.08 -22.91 -4.77
N SER A 394 0.36 -21.64 -4.52
CA SER A 394 1.21 -21.18 -3.42
C SER A 394 0.42 -20.90 -2.12
N HIS A 395 -0.90 -21.08 -2.09
CA HIS A 395 -1.80 -20.70 -0.99
C HIS A 395 -1.97 -19.18 -0.78
N ARG A 396 -1.50 -18.35 -1.73
CA ARG A 396 -1.72 -16.90 -1.69
C ARG A 396 -2.97 -16.57 -2.50
N VAL A 397 -3.61 -15.43 -2.17
CA VAL A 397 -4.65 -14.89 -3.05
C VAL A 397 -4.05 -14.69 -4.44
N PRO A 398 -4.68 -15.23 -5.51
CA PRO A 398 -4.18 -15.12 -6.86
C PRO A 398 -3.78 -13.69 -7.23
N MET A 399 -2.61 -13.57 -7.85
CA MET A 399 -2.16 -12.28 -8.38
C MET A 399 -3.09 -11.79 -9.49
N MET A 400 -3.20 -10.47 -9.57
CA MET A 400 -4.08 -9.78 -10.50
C MET A 400 -3.26 -8.91 -11.46
N GLU A 401 -3.82 -8.62 -12.63
CA GLU A 401 -3.16 -7.82 -13.68
C GLU A 401 -3.00 -6.36 -13.21
N ARG A 402 -3.96 -5.86 -12.42
CA ARG A 402 -3.97 -4.49 -11.91
C ARG A 402 -4.47 -4.44 -10.46
N ALA A 403 -3.93 -3.50 -9.69
CA ALA A 403 -4.18 -3.38 -8.25
C ALA A 403 -5.63 -2.97 -7.88
N ASN A 404 -6.35 -2.28 -8.77
CA ASN A 404 -7.76 -1.90 -8.53
C ASN A 404 -8.78 -2.96 -8.97
N GLN A 405 -8.35 -4.22 -9.14
CA GLN A 405 -9.29 -5.34 -9.25
C GLN A 405 -9.74 -5.79 -7.87
N THR A 406 -11.01 -6.21 -7.76
CA THR A 406 -11.50 -6.88 -6.56
C THR A 406 -10.89 -8.30 -6.53
N PRO A 407 -10.12 -8.66 -5.49
CA PRO A 407 -9.60 -10.02 -5.37
C PRO A 407 -10.73 -11.03 -5.20
N ALA A 408 -10.48 -12.30 -5.52
CA ALA A 408 -11.38 -13.40 -5.23
C ALA A 408 -11.45 -13.66 -3.71
N PHE A 409 -12.15 -12.77 -3.01
CA PHE A 409 -12.32 -12.72 -1.57
C PHE A 409 -13.72 -12.19 -1.26
N ASP A 410 -14.39 -12.80 -0.29
CA ASP A 410 -15.64 -12.28 0.26
C ASP A 410 -15.77 -12.59 1.75
N VAL A 411 -16.59 -11.81 2.46
CA VAL A 411 -16.76 -11.92 3.91
C VAL A 411 -18.17 -11.57 4.35
N VAL A 412 -18.72 -12.40 5.24
CA VAL A 412 -20.03 -12.19 5.86
C VAL A 412 -19.90 -12.12 7.38
N ARG A 413 -20.87 -11.46 8.03
CA ARG A 413 -20.98 -11.41 9.49
C ARG A 413 -22.25 -12.12 9.92
N ILE A 414 -22.11 -13.10 10.82
CA ILE A 414 -23.19 -13.95 11.31
C ILE A 414 -23.30 -13.77 12.82
N ARG A 415 -24.52 -13.56 13.34
CA ARG A 415 -24.75 -13.51 14.78
C ARG A 415 -24.87 -14.94 15.33
N VAL A 416 -24.01 -15.31 16.29
CA VAL A 416 -24.10 -16.58 17.02
C VAL A 416 -24.74 -16.33 18.38
N ASN A 417 -25.93 -16.86 18.61
CA ASN A 417 -26.70 -16.68 19.84
C ASN A 417 -26.33 -17.71 20.91
#